data_AF-A0A3B8WLA6-F1
#
_entry.id   AF-A0A3B8WLA6-F1
#
_cell.length_a   1.000
_cell.length_b   1.000
_cell.length_c   1.000
_cell.angle_alpha   90.00
_cell.angle_beta   90.00
_cell.angle_gamma   90.00
#
_symmetry.space_group_name_H-M   'P 1'
#
loop_
_entity.id
_entity.type
_entity.pdbx_description
1 polymer ?
#
loop_
_entity_poly.entity_id
_entity_poly.type
_entity_poly.pdbx_seq_one_letter_code
_entity_poly.pdbx_strand_id
1 'polypeptide(L)'
;QIEEMPADVALEVLRRSLVALVKKGKIGATAVFYTTANPNKESEADRVLVVEMEHIFGPTLAQLVPFTIDEGKAFFGEQVVVEMENRIFNIKVDGEPAE
;
A
#
# COMPACT_ATOMS: atom_id res chain seq x y z
N GLN A 1 15.92 -4.35 16.50
CA GLN A 1 14.85 -3.35 16.68
C GLN A 1 13.84 -3.34 15.54
N ILE A 2 14.22 -3.17 14.25
CA ILE A 2 13.24 -3.26 13.13
C ILE A 2 12.58 -4.64 13.05
N GLU A 3 13.35 -5.72 13.23
CA GLU A 3 12.85 -7.09 13.17
C GLU A 3 11.85 -7.46 14.29
N GLU A 4 11.83 -6.68 15.38
CA GLU A 4 10.92 -6.89 16.52
C GLU A 4 9.72 -5.94 16.49
N MET A 5 9.66 -5.04 15.50
CA MET A 5 8.61 -4.04 15.38
C MET A 5 7.29 -4.70 14.93
N PRO A 6 6.14 -4.37 15.55
CA PRO A 6 4.84 -4.77 15.02
C PRO A 6 4.68 -4.31 13.57
N ALA A 7 4.12 -5.18 12.72
CA ALA A 7 4.08 -4.96 11.27
C ALA A 7 3.29 -3.69 10.88
N ASP A 8 2.22 -3.39 11.61
CA ASP A 8 1.42 -2.17 11.46
C ASP A 8 2.24 -0.91 11.75
N VAL A 9 3.06 -0.94 12.81
CA VAL A 9 3.97 0.16 13.16
C VAL A 9 5.07 0.32 12.11
N ALA A 10 5.67 -0.77 11.64
CA ALA A 10 6.70 -0.73 10.61
C ALA A 10 6.19 -0.12 9.30
N LEU A 11 4.98 -0.50 8.89
CA LEU A 11 4.33 0.03 7.69
C LEU A 11 4.03 1.53 7.83
N GLU A 12 3.61 1.98 9.01
CA GLU A 12 3.39 3.39 9.30
C GLU A 12 4.70 4.20 9.26
N VAL A 13 5.79 3.67 9.80
CA VAL A 13 7.12 4.30 9.72
C VAL A 13 7.57 4.44 8.27
N LEU A 14 7.36 3.41 7.44
CA LEU A 14 7.65 3.47 6.00
C LEU A 14 6.85 4.58 5.33
N ARG A 15 5.52 4.62 5.52
CA ARG A 15 4.65 5.63 4.92
C ARG A 15 5.07 7.05 5.30
N ARG A 16 5.36 7.31 6.59
CA ARG A 16 5.84 8.62 7.05
C ARG A 16 7.18 9.01 6.44
N SER A 17 8.06 8.04 6.23
CA SER A 17 9.34 8.26 5.55
C SER A 17 9.13 8.67 4.09
N LEU A 18 8.17 8.04 3.40
CA LEU A 18 7.78 8.42 2.04
C LEU A 18 7.16 9.82 2.00
N VAL A 19 6.24 10.15 2.92
CA VAL A 19 5.66 11.51 3.05
C VAL A 19 6.77 12.57 3.17
N ALA A 20 7.80 12.31 3.97
CA ALA A 20 8.93 13.24 4.13
C ALA A 20 9.71 13.47 2.82
N LEU A 21 9.78 12.48 1.94
CA LEU A 21 10.39 12.60 0.61
C LEU A 21 9.47 13.34 -0.37
N VAL A 22 8.16 13.09 -0.33
CA VAL A 22 7.17 13.83 -1.14
C VAL A 22 7.22 15.32 -0.79
N LYS A 23 7.20 15.68 0.50
CA LYS A 23 7.27 17.07 0.96
C LYS A 23 8.54 17.80 0.50
N LYS A 24 9.61 17.07 0.20
CA LYS A 24 10.87 17.61 -0.35
C LYS A 24 10.88 17.66 -1.89
N GLY A 25 9.76 17.31 -2.54
CA GLY A 25 9.63 17.23 -3.99
C GLY A 25 10.52 16.16 -4.62
N LYS A 26 10.90 15.11 -3.88
CA LYS A 26 11.87 14.11 -4.36
C LYS A 26 11.24 12.90 -5.06
N ILE A 27 9.95 12.66 -4.82
CA ILE A 27 9.21 11.54 -5.40
C ILE A 27 7.82 12.03 -5.85
N GLY A 28 7.39 11.57 -7.04
CA GLY A 28 6.08 11.89 -7.63
C GLY A 28 5.11 10.70 -7.62
N ALA A 29 5.56 9.53 -7.21
CA ALA A 29 4.75 8.32 -7.10
C ALA A 29 5.34 7.35 -6.08
N THR A 30 4.50 6.50 -5.51
CA THR A 30 4.89 5.41 -4.62
C THR A 30 4.07 4.16 -4.93
N ALA A 31 4.71 3.00 -4.88
CA ALA A 31 4.04 1.71 -4.86
C ALA A 31 4.59 0.89 -3.68
N VAL A 32 3.74 0.54 -2.73
CA VAL A 32 4.11 -0.20 -1.53
C VAL A 32 3.54 -1.61 -1.64
N PHE A 33 4.41 -2.61 -1.65
CA PHE A 33 4.06 -4.02 -1.78
C PHE A 33 4.24 -4.72 -0.44
N TYR A 34 3.22 -5.45 0.00
CA TYR A 34 3.32 -6.33 1.15
C TYR A 34 2.30 -7.46 1.07
N THR A 35 2.49 -8.50 1.86
CA THR A 35 1.50 -9.59 1.98
C THR A 35 0.84 -9.55 3.34
N THR A 36 -0.41 -9.98 3.40
CA THR A 36 -1.16 -10.13 4.64
C THR A 36 -2.04 -11.38 4.57
N ALA A 37 -2.58 -11.80 5.71
CA ALA A 37 -3.61 -12.84 5.74
C ALA A 37 -4.83 -12.37 4.95
N ASN A 38 -5.47 -13.27 4.20
CA ASN A 38 -6.67 -12.93 3.46
C ASN A 38 -7.83 -12.64 4.43
N PRO A 39 -8.42 -11.43 4.42
CA PRO A 39 -9.56 -11.13 5.28
C PRO A 39 -10.85 -11.84 4.82
N ASN A 40 -10.92 -12.26 3.55
CA ASN A 40 -12.06 -12.98 3.01
C ASN A 40 -12.00 -14.47 3.41
N LYS A 41 -12.80 -14.83 4.42
CA LYS A 41 -12.89 -16.21 4.94
C LYS A 41 -13.55 -17.20 3.98
N GLU A 42 -14.21 -16.72 2.93
CA GLU A 42 -14.85 -17.55 1.91
C GLU A 42 -13.90 -17.86 0.75
N SER A 43 -12.71 -17.24 0.72
CA SER A 43 -11.71 -17.45 -0.31
C SER A 43 -10.85 -18.69 0.01
N GLU A 44 -10.52 -19.47 -1.01
CA GLU A 44 -9.54 -20.57 -0.91
C GLU A 44 -8.09 -20.07 -0.79
N ALA A 45 -7.84 -18.77 -1.02
CA ALA A 45 -6.53 -18.19 -0.89
C ALA A 45 -6.25 -17.74 0.56
N ASP A 46 -5.15 -18.21 1.15
CA ASP A 46 -4.81 -17.89 2.54
C ASP A 46 -4.20 -16.50 2.73
N ARG A 47 -3.66 -15.92 1.65
CA ARG A 47 -2.96 -14.63 1.68
C ARG A 47 -3.44 -13.70 0.60
N VAL A 48 -3.14 -12.41 0.78
CA VAL A 48 -3.34 -11.37 -0.22
C VAL A 48 -2.03 -10.60 -0.38
N LEU A 49 -1.61 -10.43 -1.64
CA LEU A 49 -0.62 -9.43 -2.02
C LEU A 49 -1.34 -8.09 -2.16
N VAL A 50 -0.89 -7.11 -1.38
CA VAL A 50 -1.40 -5.74 -1.40
C VAL A 50 -0.39 -4.87 -2.12
N VAL A 51 -0.88 -4.09 -3.07
CA VAL A 51 -0.11 -3.05 -3.76
C VAL A 51 -0.81 -1.72 -3.54
N GLU A 52 -0.31 -0.89 -2.63
CA GLU A 52 -0.82 0.47 -2.43
C GLU A 52 -0.08 1.42 -3.38
N MET A 53 -0.81 2.06 -4.29
CA MET A 53 -0.27 2.99 -5.27
C MET A 53 -0.82 4.39 -5.05
N GLU A 54 0.09 5.36 -4.95
CA GLU A 54 -0.26 6.78 -4.95
C GLU A 54 0.63 7.52 -5.94
N HIS A 55 0.04 8.47 -6.67
CA HIS A 55 0.74 9.30 -7.64
C HIS A 55 0.28 10.76 -7.51
N ILE A 56 1.21 11.71 -7.55
CA ILE A 56 0.95 13.14 -7.29
C ILE A 56 -0.13 13.76 -8.21
N PHE A 57 -0.19 13.30 -9.47
CA PHE A 57 -1.19 13.70 -10.47
C PHE A 57 -2.08 12.55 -10.96
N GLY A 58 -1.98 11.40 -10.30
CA GLY A 58 -2.52 10.15 -10.82
C GLY A 58 -3.51 9.52 -9.84
N PRO A 59 -3.98 8.31 -10.16
CA PRO A 59 -4.91 7.62 -9.31
C PRO A 59 -4.24 7.17 -8.00
N THR A 60 -5.06 7.08 -6.97
CA THR A 60 -4.71 6.51 -5.68
C THR A 60 -5.56 5.27 -5.47
N LEU A 61 -4.92 4.10 -5.58
CA LEU A 61 -5.59 2.81 -5.64
C LEU A 61 -4.81 1.74 -4.87
N ALA A 62 -5.52 0.74 -4.38
CA ALA A 62 -4.93 -0.52 -3.97
C ALA A 62 -5.31 -1.62 -4.95
N GLN A 63 -4.33 -2.43 -5.31
CA GLN A 63 -4.58 -3.72 -5.93
C GLN A 63 -4.39 -4.82 -4.89
N LEU A 64 -5.38 -5.70 -4.82
CA LEU A 64 -5.42 -6.86 -3.93
C LEU A 64 -5.41 -8.10 -4.79
N VAL A 65 -4.37 -8.94 -4.64
CA VAL A 65 -4.25 -10.21 -5.37
C VAL A 65 -4.22 -11.34 -4.36
N PRO A 66 -5.33 -12.08 -4.18
CA PRO A 66 -5.35 -13.28 -3.35
C PRO A 66 -4.38 -14.32 -3.91
N PHE A 67 -3.64 -14.99 -3.04
CA PHE A 67 -2.77 -16.08 -3.45
C PHE A 67 -2.63 -17.15 -2.35
N THR A 68 -2.33 -18.37 -2.77
CA THR A 68 -1.89 -19.46 -1.90
C THR A 68 -0.53 -19.99 -2.36
N ILE A 69 0.17 -20.68 -1.45
CA ILE A 69 1.42 -21.37 -1.76
C ILE A 69 1.16 -22.86 -1.60
N ASP A 70 1.24 -23.59 -2.70
CA ASP A 70 1.14 -25.05 -2.72
C ASP A 70 2.40 -25.64 -3.35
N GLU A 71 3.02 -26.61 -2.67
CA GLU A 71 4.30 -27.22 -3.06
C GLU A 71 5.41 -26.22 -3.43
N GLY A 72 5.46 -25.07 -2.74
CA GLY A 72 6.45 -24.01 -2.98
C GLY A 72 6.18 -23.15 -4.23
N LYS A 73 5.02 -23.33 -4.87
CA LYS A 73 4.57 -22.52 -6.02
C LYS A 73 3.43 -21.60 -5.59
N ALA A 74 3.47 -20.36 -6.06
CA ALA A 74 2.41 -19.39 -5.82
C ALA A 74 1.30 -19.54 -6.86
N PHE A 75 0.06 -19.62 -6.40
CA PHE A 75 -1.14 -19.62 -7.23
C PHE A 75 -1.94 -18.37 -6.92
N PHE A 76 -2.23 -17.58 -7.95
CA PHE A 76 -2.87 -16.27 -7.82
C PHE A 76 -4.32 -16.36 -8.28
N GLY A 77 -5.20 -15.78 -7.48
CA GLY A 77 -6.61 -15.58 -7.82
C GLY A 77 -6.83 -14.32 -8.66
N GLU A 78 -8.11 -14.01 -8.88
CA GLU A 78 -8.51 -12.79 -9.57
C GLU A 78 -8.13 -11.54 -8.75
N GLN A 79 -7.57 -10.54 -9.42
CA GLN A 79 -7.20 -9.28 -8.79
C GLN A 79 -8.43 -8.41 -8.55
N VAL A 80 -8.45 -7.72 -7.41
CA VAL A 80 -9.44 -6.69 -7.10
C VAL A 80 -8.71 -5.36 -7.01
N VAL A 81 -9.17 -4.37 -7.76
CA VAL A 81 -8.66 -2.99 -7.70
C VAL A 81 -9.68 -2.13 -6.98
N VAL A 82 -9.24 -1.43 -5.95
CA VAL A 82 -10.07 -0.52 -5.15
C VAL A 82 -9.46 0.86 -5.14
N GLU A 83 -10.29 1.90 -5.18
CA GLU A 83 -9.84 3.26 -4.86
C GLU A 83 -9.47 3.34 -3.37
N MET A 84 -8.51 4.19 -3.04
CA MET A 84 -8.11 4.45 -1.67
C MET A 84 -7.93 5.93 -1.41
N GLU A 85 -7.97 6.30 -0.13
CA GLU A 85 -7.61 7.64 0.30
C GLU A 85 -6.10 7.88 0.17
N ASN A 86 -5.72 9.12 -0.16
CA ASN A 86 -4.32 9.55 -0.13
C ASN A 86 -3.77 9.45 1.30
N ARG A 87 -2.70 8.68 1.49
CA ARG A 87 -1.98 8.57 2.77
C ARG A 87 -0.57 9.18 2.68
N ILE A 88 0.06 9.12 1.50
CA ILE A 88 1.41 9.62 1.24
C ILE A 88 1.39 11.00 0.59
N PHE A 89 0.48 11.23 -0.37
CA PHE A 89 0.36 12.52 -1.08
C PHE A 89 -0.69 13.47 -0.46
N ASN A 90 -1.22 13.16 0.74
CA ASN A 90 -2.13 14.04 1.47
C ASN A 90 -1.39 15.24 2.10
N ILE A 91 -0.90 16.13 1.26
CA ILE A 91 -0.19 17.34 1.67
C ILE A 91 -1.17 18.50 1.60
N LYS A 92 -1.60 18.99 2.76
CA LYS A 92 -2.06 20.38 2.86
C LYS A 92 -0.83 21.25 2.62
N VAL A 93 -0.78 21.88 1.45
CA VAL A 93 0.23 22.90 1.19
C VAL A 93 -0.18 24.08 2.08
N ASP A 94 0.52 24.31 3.18
CA ASP A 94 0.35 25.54 3.96
C ASP A 94 0.78 26.71 3.06
N GLY A 95 -0.17 27.34 2.37
CA GLY A 95 0.10 28.52 1.55
C GLY A 95 -0.89 28.89 0.45
N GLU A 96 -1.73 27.99 -0.07
CA GLU A 96 -2.72 28.36 -1.11
C GLU A 96 -4.06 27.65 -0.90
N PRO A 97 -5.20 28.34 -1.13
CA PRO A 97 -6.53 27.79 -0.88
C PRO A 97 -6.84 26.73 -1.93
N ALA A 98 -7.56 25.69 -1.50
CA ALA A 98 -8.21 24.78 -2.43
C ALA A 98 -9.32 25.55 -3.18
N GLU A 99 -9.20 25.65 -4.50
CA GLU A 99 -10.33 25.89 -5.41
C GLU A 99 -11.07 24.59 -5.70
#